data_AF-A0A760BPV5-F1
#
_entry.id   AF-A0A760BPV5-F1
#
_cell.length_a   1.000
_cell.length_b   1.000
_cell.length_c   1.000
_cell.angle_alpha   90.00
_cell.angle_beta   90.00
_cell.angle_gamma   90.00
#
_symmetry.space_group_name_H-M   'P 1'
#
loop_
_entity.id
_entity.type
_entity.pdbx_description
1 polymer ?
#
loop_
_entity_poly.entity_id
_entity_poly.type
_entity_poly.pdbx_seq_one_letter_code
_entity_poly.pdbx_strand_id
1 'polypeptide(L)'
;MFYALYFEIHHLVASAALGFARVAPIFFFLPFLNSGVLSGAPRNAIIILVALGVWPHALNEAPPFLSVAMIPLVLQEAAVGVMLGCLLSWPFWVMHALGCIIDNQRGATLSSSIDPANGIDTSEMANFLNMFAAVVYLQNGGLVTMVDVLNKSYQLCDPMNECTPSLPPLLTFINQVAQNA
;
A
#
# COMPACT_ATOMS: atom_id res chain seq x y z
N MET A 1 -12.55 -36.15 -9.31
CA MET A 1 -11.19 -35.56 -9.27
C MET A 1 -11.10 -34.30 -10.12
N PHE A 2 -11.45 -34.33 -11.42
CA PHE A 2 -11.37 -33.14 -12.30
C PHE A 2 -12.23 -31.94 -11.88
N TYR A 3 -13.44 -32.16 -11.36
CA TYR A 3 -14.31 -31.07 -10.88
C TYR A 3 -13.75 -30.33 -9.66
N ALA A 4 -13.07 -31.05 -8.75
CA ALA A 4 -12.50 -30.44 -7.55
C ALA A 4 -11.36 -29.47 -7.91
N LEU A 5 -10.46 -29.88 -8.81
CA LEU A 5 -9.38 -29.04 -9.31
C LEU A 5 -9.90 -27.76 -9.98
N TYR A 6 -10.99 -27.88 -10.75
CA TYR A 6 -11.63 -26.73 -11.39
C TYR A 6 -12.15 -25.71 -10.35
N PHE A 7 -12.85 -26.18 -9.31
CA PHE A 7 -13.37 -25.30 -8.27
C PHE A 7 -12.24 -24.69 -7.42
N GLU A 8 -11.20 -25.46 -7.10
CA GLU A 8 -10.03 -24.97 -6.38
C GLU A 8 -9.35 -23.80 -7.11
N ILE A 9 -9.14 -23.93 -8.43
CA ILE A 9 -8.58 -22.85 -9.25
C ILE A 9 -9.51 -21.63 -9.26
N HIS A 10 -10.82 -21.84 -9.38
CA HIS A 10 -11.79 -20.74 -9.40
C HIS A 10 -11.80 -19.97 -8.06
N HIS A 11 -11.74 -20.68 -6.94
CA HIS A 11 -11.65 -20.10 -5.59
C HIS A 11 -10.33 -19.36 -5.36
N LEU A 12 -9.23 -19.91 -5.86
CA LEU A 12 -7.92 -19.27 -5.81
C LEU A 12 -7.90 -17.95 -6.59
N VAL A 13 -8.45 -17.93 -7.80
CA VAL A 13 -8.53 -16.70 -8.62
C VAL A 13 -9.38 -15.63 -7.94
N ALA A 14 -10.52 -15.99 -7.35
CA ALA A 14 -11.37 -15.05 -6.64
C ALA A 14 -10.66 -14.45 -5.39
N SER A 15 -9.97 -15.30 -4.63
CA SER A 15 -9.18 -14.87 -3.46
C SER A 15 -8.01 -13.97 -3.86
N ALA A 16 -7.30 -14.33 -4.94
CA ALA A 16 -6.22 -13.52 -5.50
C ALA A 16 -6.71 -12.13 -5.95
N ALA A 17 -7.91 -12.05 -6.53
CA ALA A 17 -8.48 -10.77 -6.97
C ALA A 17 -8.77 -9.82 -5.79
N LEU A 18 -9.27 -10.34 -4.66
CA LEU A 18 -9.44 -9.54 -3.44
C LEU A 18 -8.11 -9.17 -2.80
N GLY A 19 -7.17 -10.12 -2.71
CA GLY A 19 -5.82 -9.83 -2.22
C GLY A 19 -5.13 -8.76 -3.07
N PHE A 20 -5.31 -8.79 -4.39
CA PHE A 20 -4.81 -7.77 -5.31
C PHE A 20 -5.37 -6.38 -4.97
N ALA A 21 -6.66 -6.27 -4.64
CA ALA A 21 -7.28 -4.99 -4.29
C ALA A 21 -6.60 -4.31 -3.08
N ARG A 22 -6.15 -5.08 -2.08
CA ARG A 22 -5.41 -4.55 -0.92
C ARG A 22 -3.94 -4.26 -1.21
N VAL A 23 -3.26 -5.13 -1.97
CA VAL A 23 -1.80 -5.02 -2.18
C VAL A 23 -1.43 -4.02 -3.27
N ALA A 24 -2.25 -3.87 -4.31
CA ALA A 24 -1.93 -3.00 -5.45
C ALA A 24 -1.71 -1.52 -5.07
N PRO A 25 -2.51 -0.89 -4.19
CA PRO A 25 -2.25 0.48 -3.75
C PRO A 25 -0.91 0.65 -3.01
N ILE A 26 -0.47 -0.35 -2.26
CA ILE A 26 0.84 -0.31 -1.56
C ILE A 26 1.98 -0.22 -2.60
N PHE A 27 1.90 -1.02 -3.66
CA PHE A 27 2.82 -0.97 -4.80
C PHE A 27 2.71 0.33 -5.61
N PHE A 28 1.59 1.05 -5.52
CA PHE A 28 1.44 2.34 -6.17
C PHE A 28 2.16 3.45 -5.41
N PHE A 29 2.04 3.46 -4.08
CA PHE A 29 2.60 4.53 -3.24
C PHE A 29 4.10 4.37 -2.93
N LEU A 30 4.59 3.14 -2.78
CA LEU A 30 5.99 2.93 -2.43
C LEU A 30 6.94 3.34 -3.58
N PRO A 31 7.95 4.20 -3.32
CA PRO A 31 8.78 4.79 -4.36
C PRO A 31 9.62 3.78 -5.14
N PHE A 32 9.95 2.63 -4.52
CA PHE A 32 10.76 1.57 -5.13
C PHE A 32 9.93 0.45 -5.81
N LEU A 33 8.60 0.52 -5.77
CA LEU A 33 7.68 -0.48 -6.40
C LEU A 33 6.67 0.15 -7.39
N ASN A 34 6.68 1.47 -7.54
CA ASN A 34 5.77 2.19 -8.40
C ASN A 34 5.99 1.87 -9.90
N SER A 35 5.10 2.39 -10.75
CA SER A 35 5.15 2.16 -12.20
C SER A 35 6.37 2.77 -12.91
N GLY A 36 7.10 3.68 -12.25
CA GLY A 36 8.36 4.22 -12.77
C GLY A 36 9.51 3.23 -12.68
N VAL A 37 9.49 2.34 -11.68
CA VAL A 37 10.53 1.32 -11.45
C VAL A 37 10.10 -0.06 -11.97
N LEU A 38 8.84 -0.44 -11.74
CA LEU A 38 8.29 -1.75 -12.09
C LEU A 38 7.02 -1.58 -12.93
N SER A 39 7.12 -1.84 -14.23
CA SER A 39 6.03 -1.60 -15.18
C SER A 39 5.57 -2.88 -15.89
N GLY A 40 4.34 -2.84 -16.42
CA GLY A 40 3.79 -3.87 -17.29
C GLY A 40 3.44 -5.19 -16.59
N ALA A 41 3.53 -6.29 -17.36
CA ALA A 41 3.17 -7.64 -16.94
C ALA A 41 3.88 -8.15 -15.66
N PRO A 42 5.19 -7.95 -15.43
CA PRO A 42 5.85 -8.48 -14.23
C PRO A 42 5.33 -7.85 -12.94
N ARG A 43 4.86 -6.60 -13.00
CA ARG A 43 4.27 -5.91 -11.85
C ARG A 43 3.05 -6.66 -11.32
N ASN A 44 2.11 -6.96 -12.21
CA ASN A 44 0.86 -7.64 -11.83
C ASN A 44 1.14 -9.06 -11.33
N ALA A 45 2.10 -9.76 -11.93
CA ALA A 45 2.51 -11.09 -11.47
C ALA A 45 3.04 -11.06 -10.03
N ILE A 46 3.90 -10.09 -9.69
CA ILE A 46 4.44 -9.95 -8.33
C ILE A 46 3.33 -9.62 -7.33
N ILE A 47 2.42 -8.70 -7.67
CA ILE A 47 1.32 -8.32 -6.76
C ILE A 47 0.44 -9.54 -6.45
N ILE A 48 0.09 -10.34 -7.47
CA ILE A 48 -0.72 -11.55 -7.28
C ILE A 48 0.03 -12.60 -6.44
N LEU A 49 1.33 -12.81 -6.68
CA LEU A 49 2.14 -13.74 -5.91
C LEU A 49 2.23 -13.33 -4.44
N VAL A 50 2.46 -12.05 -4.17
CA VAL A 50 2.50 -11.52 -2.81
C VAL A 50 1.13 -11.66 -2.15
N ALA A 51 0.05 -11.27 -2.83
CA ALA A 51 -1.32 -11.36 -2.33
C ALA A 51 -1.71 -12.79 -1.94
N LEU A 52 -1.35 -13.78 -2.77
CA LEU A 52 -1.57 -15.20 -2.46
C LEU A 52 -0.68 -15.68 -1.30
N GLY A 53 0.56 -15.20 -1.20
CA GLY A 53 1.49 -15.59 -0.14
C GLY A 53 1.12 -15.08 1.25
N VAL A 54 0.39 -13.96 1.34
CA VAL A 54 -0.09 -13.38 2.61
C VAL A 54 -1.56 -13.63 2.89
N TRP A 55 -2.24 -14.41 2.04
CA TRP A 55 -3.66 -14.66 2.19
C TRP A 55 -3.94 -15.43 3.49
N PRO A 56 -4.85 -14.96 4.37
CA PRO A 56 -5.02 -15.53 5.71
C PRO A 56 -5.80 -16.85 5.75
N HIS A 57 -6.53 -17.20 4.68
CA HIS A 57 -7.41 -18.38 4.64
C HIS A 57 -6.82 -19.51 3.79
N ALA A 58 -7.27 -20.74 4.05
CA ALA A 58 -6.92 -21.88 3.20
C ALA A 58 -7.53 -21.71 1.80
N LEU A 59 -6.73 -21.93 0.76
CA LEU A 59 -7.10 -21.67 -0.65
C LEU A 59 -8.05 -22.72 -1.25
N ASN A 60 -8.20 -23.87 -0.59
CA ASN A 60 -9.03 -25.00 -0.99
C ASN A 60 -10.49 -24.89 -0.50
N GLU A 61 -10.77 -23.96 0.40
CA GLU A 61 -12.11 -23.68 0.91
C GLU A 61 -12.85 -22.73 -0.03
N ALA A 62 -14.17 -22.91 -0.17
CA ALA A 62 -14.98 -21.99 -0.94
C ALA A 62 -15.02 -20.64 -0.22
N PRO A 63 -14.61 -19.53 -0.88
CA PRO A 63 -14.60 -18.24 -0.24
C PRO A 63 -16.04 -17.80 0.09
N PRO A 64 -16.34 -17.51 1.37
CA PRO A 64 -17.68 -17.11 1.82
C PRO A 64 -18.19 -15.82 1.16
N PHE A 65 -17.32 -15.01 0.57
CA PHE A 65 -17.69 -13.77 -0.13
C PHE A 65 -18.38 -14.00 -1.47
N LEU A 66 -18.45 -15.24 -1.99
CA LEU A 66 -19.20 -15.54 -3.23
C LEU A 66 -20.71 -15.28 -3.09
N SER A 67 -21.26 -15.28 -1.88
CA SER A 67 -22.66 -14.93 -1.60
C SER A 67 -22.89 -13.46 -1.23
N VAL A 68 -21.83 -12.68 -1.09
CA VAL A 68 -21.87 -11.26 -0.67
C VAL A 68 -21.72 -10.36 -1.91
N ALA A 69 -22.23 -9.13 -1.83
CA ALA A 69 -21.98 -8.13 -2.87
C ALA A 69 -20.46 -7.89 -3.01
N MET A 70 -19.87 -8.29 -4.14
CA MET A 70 -18.43 -8.22 -4.37
C MET A 70 -17.88 -6.78 -4.46
N ILE A 71 -18.69 -5.85 -4.98
CA ILE A 71 -18.30 -4.45 -5.18
C ILE A 71 -17.91 -3.74 -3.86
N PRO A 72 -18.75 -3.71 -2.80
CA PRO A 72 -18.36 -3.07 -1.54
C PRO A 72 -17.13 -3.71 -0.90
N LEU A 73 -16.94 -5.02 -1.06
CA LEU A 73 -15.79 -5.72 -0.51
C LEU A 73 -14.48 -5.30 -1.20
N VAL A 74 -14.47 -5.21 -2.54
CA VAL A 74 -13.31 -4.71 -3.29
C VAL A 74 -12.99 -3.26 -2.89
N LEU A 75 -14.02 -2.42 -2.69
CA LEU A 75 -13.82 -1.04 -2.24
C LEU A 75 -13.25 -0.95 -0.83
N GLN A 76 -13.70 -1.81 0.10
CA GLN A 76 -13.14 -1.91 1.44
C GLN A 76 -11.66 -2.32 1.40
N GLU A 77 -11.33 -3.38 0.66
CA GLU A 77 -9.95 -3.85 0.51
C GLU A 77 -9.04 -2.79 -0.14
N ALA A 78 -9.54 -2.08 -1.15
CA ALA A 78 -8.82 -0.97 -1.77
C ALA A 78 -8.61 0.19 -0.81
N ALA A 79 -9.62 0.55 0.00
CA ALA A 79 -9.50 1.62 1.00
C ALA A 79 -8.46 1.28 2.08
N VAL A 80 -8.48 0.04 2.59
CA VAL A 80 -7.45 -0.45 3.53
C VAL A 80 -6.08 -0.45 2.87
N GLY A 81 -5.97 -0.92 1.63
CA GLY A 81 -4.73 -0.91 0.85
C GLY A 81 -4.16 0.48 0.65
N VAL A 82 -4.99 1.48 0.32
CA VAL A 82 -4.58 2.89 0.21
C VAL A 82 -4.07 3.40 1.56
N MET A 83 -4.79 3.14 2.64
CA MET A 83 -4.37 3.56 3.99
C MET A 83 -3.02 2.97 4.36
N LEU A 84 -2.82 1.66 4.16
CA LEU A 84 -1.54 1.00 4.39
C LEU A 84 -0.44 1.56 3.49
N GLY A 85 -0.74 1.83 2.21
CA GLY A 85 0.20 2.43 1.27
C GLY A 85 0.68 3.80 1.75
N CYS A 86 -0.23 4.66 2.22
CA CYS A 86 0.10 5.96 2.82
C CYS A 86 0.98 5.81 4.06
N LEU A 87 0.61 4.92 5.00
CA LEU A 87 1.35 4.71 6.24
C LEU A 87 2.76 4.18 6.00
N LEU A 88 2.91 3.19 5.10
CA LEU A 88 4.21 2.62 4.73
C LEU A 88 5.06 3.62 3.94
N SER A 89 4.43 4.52 3.18
CA SER A 89 5.16 5.51 2.37
C SER A 89 5.51 6.80 3.10
N TRP A 90 5.03 6.96 4.34
CA TRP A 90 5.22 8.14 5.16
C TRP A 90 6.67 8.64 5.24
N PRO A 91 7.67 7.82 5.62
CA PRO A 91 9.05 8.33 5.73
C PRO A 91 9.60 8.84 4.40
N PHE A 92 9.19 8.24 3.28
CA PHE A 92 9.64 8.67 1.95
C PHE A 92 9.03 10.01 1.55
N TRP A 93 7.76 10.25 1.88
CA TRP A 93 7.12 11.54 1.64
C TRP A 93 7.78 12.66 2.45
N VAL A 94 8.17 12.38 3.70
CA VAL A 94 8.92 13.34 4.53
C VAL A 94 10.28 13.66 3.91
N MET A 95 11.03 12.65 3.47
CA MET A 95 12.35 12.85 2.86
C MET A 95 12.28 13.54 1.49
N HIS A 96 11.26 13.22 0.70
CA HIS A 96 11.00 13.90 -0.57
C HIS A 96 10.63 15.38 -0.34
N ALA A 97 9.72 15.66 0.60
CA ALA A 97 9.34 17.04 0.96
C ALA A 97 10.54 17.84 1.48
N LEU A 98 11.41 17.22 2.29
CA LEU A 98 12.66 17.83 2.75
C LEU A 98 13.54 18.26 1.58
N GLY A 99 13.71 17.40 0.58
CA GLY A 99 14.49 17.75 -0.63
C GLY A 99 13.86 18.89 -1.42
N CYS A 100 12.53 18.91 -1.58
CA CYS A 100 11.82 20.03 -2.22
C CYS A 100 12.07 21.35 -1.49
N ILE A 101 12.02 21.36 -0.16
CA ILE A 101 12.28 22.57 0.64
C ILE A 101 13.72 23.06 0.42
N ILE A 102 14.69 22.16 0.46
CA ILE A 102 16.11 22.50 0.24
C ILE A 102 16.35 23.08 -1.16
N ASP A 103 15.74 22.48 -2.19
CA ASP A 103 15.87 22.96 -3.57
C ASP A 103 15.18 24.30 -3.79
N ASN A 104 14.03 24.51 -3.15
CA ASN A 104 13.33 25.79 -3.22
C ASN A 104 14.14 26.91 -2.55
N GLN A 105 14.77 26.65 -1.41
CA GLN A 105 15.57 27.66 -0.69
C GLN A 105 16.84 28.07 -1.44
N ARG A 106 17.48 27.17 -2.18
CA ARG A 106 18.64 27.51 -3.03
C ARG A 106 18.25 28.10 -4.38
N GLY A 107 16.95 28.18 -4.68
CA GLY A 107 16.41 28.78 -5.88
C GLY A 107 16.31 27.86 -7.10
N ALA A 108 16.54 26.56 -6.96
CA ALA A 108 16.55 25.61 -8.07
C ALA A 108 15.15 25.42 -8.71
N THR A 109 14.09 25.64 -7.94
CA THR A 109 12.68 25.53 -8.38
C THR A 109 11.97 26.89 -8.50
N LEU A 110 12.72 28.00 -8.52
CA LEU A 110 12.11 29.33 -8.64
C LEU A 110 11.49 29.57 -10.02
N SER A 111 12.02 28.94 -11.07
CA SER A 111 11.45 29.06 -12.42
C SER A 111 10.02 28.53 -12.50
N SER A 112 9.72 27.38 -11.90
CA SER A 112 8.35 26.83 -11.80
C SER A 112 7.45 27.60 -10.85
N SER A 113 8.01 28.34 -9.88
CA SER A 113 7.22 29.23 -9.01
C SER A 113 6.80 30.52 -9.71
N ILE A 114 7.60 31.02 -10.67
CA ILE A 114 7.33 32.25 -11.42
C ILE A 114 6.51 31.96 -12.67
N ASP A 115 6.88 30.91 -13.41
CA ASP A 115 6.17 30.45 -14.61
C ASP A 115 5.94 28.93 -14.53
N PRO A 116 4.80 28.50 -13.97
CA PRO A 116 4.45 27.09 -13.85
C PRO A 116 4.28 26.38 -15.21
N ALA A 117 4.08 27.11 -16.31
CA ALA A 117 3.88 26.49 -17.62
C ALA A 117 5.20 26.05 -18.28
N ASN A 118 6.32 26.70 -17.92
CA ASN A 118 7.65 26.43 -18.50
C ASN A 118 8.69 26.00 -17.45
N GLY A 119 8.26 25.84 -16.19
CA GLY A 119 9.13 25.48 -15.08
C GLY A 119 9.52 24.00 -15.04
N ILE A 120 10.51 23.69 -14.20
CA ILE A 120 10.89 22.32 -13.88
C ILE A 120 9.98 21.85 -12.73
N ASP A 121 9.11 20.88 -13.00
CA ASP A 121 8.13 20.38 -12.02
C ASP A 121 8.72 19.39 -11.02
N THR A 122 9.91 18.86 -11.27
CA THR A 122 10.54 17.83 -10.45
C THR A 122 11.84 18.32 -9.82
N SER A 123 11.90 18.29 -8.49
CA SER A 123 13.13 18.58 -7.73
C SER A 123 14.06 17.37 -7.77
N GLU A 124 15.25 17.56 -8.34
CA GLU A 124 16.28 16.51 -8.42
C GLU A 124 16.82 16.14 -7.03
N MET A 125 16.94 17.11 -6.12
CA MET A 125 17.35 16.84 -4.74
C MET A 125 16.29 16.02 -3.97
N ALA A 126 15.00 16.30 -4.20
CA ALA A 126 13.90 15.51 -3.63
C ALA A 126 13.94 14.06 -4.10
N ASN A 127 14.14 13.82 -5.40
CA ASN A 127 14.29 12.49 -5.96
C ASN A 127 15.51 11.76 -5.38
N PHE A 128 16.65 12.44 -5.28
CA PHE A 128 17.86 11.89 -4.66
C PHE A 128 17.63 11.44 -3.21
N LEU A 129 17.07 12.32 -2.36
CA LEU A 129 16.81 11.99 -0.96
C LEU A 129 15.76 10.89 -0.80
N ASN A 130 14.74 10.87 -1.65
CA ASN A 130 13.72 9.83 -1.66
C ASN A 130 14.33 8.45 -1.98
N MET A 131 15.15 8.36 -3.02
CA MET A 131 15.83 7.11 -3.39
C MET A 131 16.86 6.68 -2.35
N PHE A 132 17.61 7.63 -1.78
CA PHE A 132 18.54 7.35 -0.67
C PHE A 132 17.81 6.75 0.54
N ALA A 133 16.69 7.36 0.96
CA ALA A 133 15.87 6.86 2.05
C ALA A 133 15.29 5.46 1.75
N ALA A 134 14.86 5.22 0.51
CA ALA A 134 14.38 3.92 0.06
C ALA A 134 15.47 2.83 0.20
N VAL A 135 16.70 3.10 -0.24
CA VAL A 135 17.81 2.13 -0.12
C VAL A 135 18.14 1.84 1.34
N VAL A 136 18.25 2.87 2.19
CA VAL A 136 18.52 2.70 3.63
C VAL A 136 17.39 1.91 4.32
N TYR A 137 16.14 2.19 3.98
CA TYR A 137 14.99 1.44 4.48
C TYR A 137 15.04 -0.04 4.07
N LEU A 138 15.35 -0.31 2.79
CA LEU A 138 15.42 -1.68 2.25
C LEU A 138 16.58 -2.48 2.88
N GLN A 139 17.73 -1.86 3.08
CA GLN A 139 18.90 -2.50 3.69
C GLN A 139 18.63 -2.98 5.12
N ASN A 140 17.82 -2.23 5.88
CA ASN A 140 17.52 -2.51 7.28
C ASN A 140 16.30 -3.44 7.47
N GLY A 141 15.95 -4.25 6.46
CA GLY A 141 14.85 -5.21 6.55
C GLY A 141 13.47 -4.65 6.18
N GLY A 142 13.41 -3.49 5.51
CA GLY A 142 12.15 -2.81 5.19
C GLY A 142 11.12 -3.67 4.43
N LEU A 143 11.53 -4.60 3.57
CA LEU A 143 10.61 -5.54 2.91
C LEU A 143 9.97 -6.54 3.89
N VAL A 144 10.73 -7.02 4.87
CA VAL A 144 10.21 -7.95 5.89
C VAL A 144 9.15 -7.25 6.72
N THR A 145 9.43 -6.02 7.17
CA THR A 145 8.47 -5.19 7.90
C THR A 145 7.23 -4.87 7.07
N MET A 146 7.41 -4.56 5.78
CA MET A 146 6.29 -4.28 4.86
C MET A 146 5.34 -5.48 4.77
N VAL A 147 5.88 -6.68 4.57
CA VAL A 147 5.08 -7.92 4.48
C VAL A 147 4.46 -8.29 5.83
N ASP A 148 5.16 -8.08 6.95
CA ASP A 148 4.62 -8.32 8.30
C ASP A 148 3.44 -7.40 8.61
N VAL A 149 3.52 -6.12 8.24
CA VAL A 149 2.40 -5.17 8.37
C VAL A 149 1.20 -5.62 7.53
N LEU A 150 1.43 -6.05 6.29
CA LEU A 150 0.37 -6.56 5.42
C LEU A 150 -0.26 -7.85 5.98
N ASN A 151 0.54 -8.78 6.50
CA ASN A 151 0.06 -10.00 7.13
C ASN A 151 -0.79 -9.69 8.37
N LYS A 152 -0.30 -8.79 9.25
CA LYS A 152 -1.05 -8.33 10.43
C LYS A 152 -2.32 -7.57 10.06
N SER A 153 -2.35 -6.87 8.92
CA SER A 153 -3.56 -6.19 8.48
C SER A 153 -4.69 -7.17 8.17
N TYR A 154 -4.39 -8.37 7.69
CA TYR A 154 -5.38 -9.43 7.49
C TYR A 154 -5.88 -10.04 8.80
N GLN A 155 -5.06 -10.05 9.85
CA GLN A 155 -5.48 -10.52 11.18
C GLN A 155 -6.41 -9.52 11.89
N LEU A 156 -6.21 -8.21 11.64
CA LEU A 156 -7.03 -7.15 12.24
C LEU A 156 -8.27 -6.84 11.41
N CYS A 157 -8.11 -6.78 10.09
CA CYS A 157 -9.15 -6.49 9.13
C CYS A 157 -9.21 -7.65 8.14
N ASP A 158 -9.88 -8.69 8.58
CA ASP A 158 -10.20 -9.85 7.77
C ASP A 158 -11.22 -9.46 6.68
N PRO A 159 -10.99 -9.78 5.39
CA PRO A 159 -11.97 -9.58 4.32
C PRO A 159 -13.33 -10.27 4.56
N MET A 160 -13.40 -11.27 5.44
CA MET A 160 -14.63 -11.98 5.80
C MET A 160 -15.50 -11.22 6.80
N ASN A 161 -14.91 -10.25 7.51
CA ASN A 161 -15.56 -9.49 8.58
C ASN A 161 -15.60 -8.00 8.22
N GLU A 162 -16.52 -7.27 8.86
CA GLU A 162 -16.51 -5.81 8.74
C GLU A 162 -15.25 -5.26 9.41
N CYS A 163 -14.35 -4.66 8.62
CA CYS A 163 -13.19 -3.92 9.12
C CYS A 163 -13.67 -2.59 9.69
N THR A 164 -14.31 -2.66 10.87
CA THR A 164 -14.69 -1.46 11.62
C THR A 164 -13.62 -1.19 12.66
N PRO A 165 -13.00 0.01 12.66
CA PRO A 165 -12.11 0.37 13.75
C PRO A 165 -12.94 0.38 15.03
N SER A 166 -12.55 -0.40 16.03
CA SER A 166 -13.21 -0.36 17.33
C SER A 166 -13.12 1.08 17.87
N LEU A 167 -14.26 1.75 17.99
CA LEU A 167 -14.36 3.13 18.47
C LEU A 167 -13.88 3.32 19.91
N PRO A 168 -14.10 2.38 20.86
CA PRO A 168 -13.72 2.62 22.25
C PRO A 168 -12.20 2.83 22.46
N PRO A 169 -11.29 2.00 21.91
CA PRO A 169 -9.85 2.25 21.99
C PRO A 169 -9.43 3.56 21.34
N LEU A 170 -10.03 3.88 20.19
CA LEU A 170 -9.72 5.10 19.44
C LEU A 170 -10.10 6.34 20.26
N LEU A 171 -11.29 6.36 20.87
CA LEU A 171 -11.72 7.44 21.76
C LEU A 171 -10.84 7.56 23.00
N THR A 172 -10.39 6.43 23.58
CA THR A 172 -9.45 6.48 24.70
C THR A 172 -8.10 7.06 24.31
N PHE A 173 -7.58 6.71 23.14
CA PHE A 173 -6.32 7.25 22.63
C PHE A 173 -6.43 8.75 22.32
N ILE A 174 -7.51 9.19 21.66
CA ILE A 174 -7.76 10.61 21.40
C ILE A 174 -7.85 11.39 22.72
N ASN A 175 -8.56 10.87 23.71
CA ASN A 175 -8.66 11.53 25.01
C ASN A 175 -7.30 11.62 25.71
N GLN A 176 -6.45 10.59 25.61
CA GLN A 176 -5.09 10.65 26.16
C GLN A 176 -4.19 11.65 25.44
N VAL A 177 -4.28 11.73 24.11
CA VAL A 177 -3.52 12.73 23.34
C VAL A 177 -4.01 14.14 23.64
N ALA A 178 -5.32 14.35 23.74
CA ALA A 178 -5.91 15.65 24.08
C ALA A 178 -5.59 16.11 25.51
N GLN A 179 -5.33 15.19 26.44
CA GLN A 179 -4.91 15.51 27.81
C GLN A 179 -3.41 15.79 27.93
N ASN A 180 -2.60 15.31 26.98
CA ASN A 180 -1.14 15.44 26.97
C ASN A 180 -0.62 16.48 25.96
N ALA A 181 -1.50 17.15 25.24
CA ALA A 181 -1.22 18.27 24.33
C ALA A 181 -1.52 19.60 25.02
#